data_AF-A0A5B6UBU1-F1
#
_entry.id   AF-A0A5B6UBU1-F1
#
_cell.length_a   1.000
_cell.length_b   1.000
_cell.length_c   1.000
_cell.angle_alpha   90.00
_cell.angle_beta   90.00
_cell.angle_gamma   90.00
#
_symmetry.space_group_name_H-M   'P 1'
#
loop_
_entity.id
_entity.type
_entity.pdbx_description
1 polymer ?
#
loop_
_entity_poly.entity_id
_entity_poly.type
_entity_poly.pdbx_seq_one_letter_code
_entity_poly.pdbx_strand_id
1 'polypeptide(L)'
;MLLYRVPELIFWHIPSKAYKKVAPKFRIHKPCVGSINKEKVAAQEAEMGIMKILVKRPSVKAVFVGHNHGLDWCCPYGQLWLCFARHTGYGGYGNWARGSRILEINEKPFSISSWIRMEDGSVHSEVILS
;
A
#
# COMPACT_ATOMS: atom_id res chain seq x y z
N MET A 1 -8.22 -2.80 -31.26
CA MET A 1 -6.96 -3.38 -30.74
C MET A 1 -7.02 -3.34 -29.22
N LEU A 2 -7.38 -4.45 -28.58
CA LEU A 2 -7.33 -4.57 -27.11
C LEU A 2 -5.86 -4.67 -26.73
N LEU A 3 -5.28 -3.56 -26.27
CA LEU A 3 -3.92 -3.57 -25.74
C LEU A 3 -3.94 -4.41 -24.46
N TYR A 4 -3.41 -5.63 -24.52
CA TYR A 4 -3.07 -6.44 -23.34
C TYR A 4 -2.01 -5.69 -22.53
N ARG A 5 -2.44 -4.76 -21.68
CA ARG A 5 -1.55 -4.05 -20.77
C ARG A 5 -1.28 -4.95 -19.58
N VAL A 6 -0.04 -5.38 -19.44
CA VAL A 6 0.45 -6.11 -18.26
C VAL A 6 0.21 -5.24 -17.02
N PRO A 7 -0.55 -5.72 -16.02
CA PRO A 7 -0.75 -4.99 -14.77
C PRO A 7 0.56 -4.80 -14.00
N GLU A 8 0.70 -3.66 -13.34
CA GLU A 8 1.93 -3.25 -12.69
C GLU A 8 1.70 -2.97 -11.20
N LEU A 9 2.59 -3.53 -10.38
CA LEU A 9 2.73 -3.23 -8.97
C LEU A 9 4.09 -2.57 -8.76
N ILE A 10 4.10 -1.40 -8.12
CA ILE A 10 5.32 -0.64 -7.88
C ILE A 10 5.72 -0.80 -6.42
N PHE A 11 6.99 -1.12 -6.16
CA PHE A 11 7.54 -1.17 -4.81
C PHE A 11 8.55 -0.03 -4.63
N TRP A 12 8.35 0.78 -3.60
CA TRP A 12 9.14 1.98 -3.34
C TRP A 12 9.30 2.18 -1.84
N HIS A 13 10.52 2.16 -1.30
CA HIS A 13 10.70 2.20 0.15
C HIS A 13 10.10 3.44 0.86
N ILE A 14 10.50 4.67 0.48
CA ILE A 14 10.07 5.90 1.15
C ILE A 14 8.79 6.45 0.48
N PRO A 15 7.72 6.75 1.24
CA PRO A 15 6.47 7.23 0.66
C PRO A 15 6.62 8.56 -0.08
N SER A 16 5.84 8.73 -1.14
CA SER A 16 5.68 10.02 -1.81
C SER A 16 4.82 11.01 -1.00
N LYS A 17 4.81 12.28 -1.40
CA LYS A 17 3.90 13.29 -0.82
C LYS A 17 2.43 12.95 -1.07
N ALA A 18 2.11 12.08 -2.04
CA ALA A 18 0.75 11.59 -2.26
C ALA A 18 0.21 10.81 -1.05
N TYR A 19 1.06 10.07 -0.33
CA TYR A 19 0.65 9.34 0.88
C TYR A 19 0.17 10.27 1.99
N LYS A 20 0.80 11.43 2.16
CA LYS A 20 0.34 12.46 3.11
C LYS A 20 -1.07 12.96 2.80
N LYS A 21 -1.46 12.99 1.52
CA LYS A 21 -2.78 13.48 1.08
C LYS A 21 -3.90 12.48 1.37
N VAL A 22 -3.62 11.18 1.29
CA VAL A 22 -4.62 10.11 1.49
C VAL A 22 -4.57 9.51 2.90
N ALA A 23 -3.57 9.86 3.71
CA ALA A 23 -3.40 9.32 5.05
C ALA A 23 -4.68 9.49 5.90
N PRO A 24 -5.17 8.42 6.56
CA PRO A 24 -6.26 8.52 7.50
C PRO A 24 -5.90 9.48 8.66
N LYS A 25 -6.84 10.30 9.12
CA LYS A 25 -6.58 11.30 10.18
C LYS A 25 -6.55 10.71 11.59
N PHE A 26 -7.41 9.72 11.85
CA PHE A 26 -7.54 9.08 13.17
C PHE A 26 -7.62 7.57 12.99
N ARG A 27 -8.83 7.05 12.79
CA ARG A 27 -9.09 5.65 12.47
C ARG A 27 -9.05 5.44 10.97
N ILE A 28 -8.74 4.20 10.59
CA ILE A 28 -8.79 3.74 9.20
C ILE A 28 -10.26 3.39 8.92
N HIS A 29 -10.87 4.13 8.01
CA HIS A 29 -12.25 3.91 7.55
C HIS A 29 -12.25 3.67 6.05
N LYS A 30 -13.29 2.98 5.56
CA LYS A 30 -13.53 2.84 4.13
C LYS A 30 -13.51 4.24 3.47
N PRO A 31 -12.89 4.38 2.29
CA PRO A 31 -12.40 3.30 1.41
C PRO A 31 -10.99 2.78 1.74
N CYS A 32 -10.32 3.30 2.77
CA CYS A 32 -9.03 2.76 3.19
C CYS A 32 -9.19 1.46 3.99
N VAL A 33 -8.20 0.58 3.90
CA VAL A 33 -8.10 -0.65 4.69
C VAL A 33 -6.75 -0.74 5.39
N GLY A 34 -6.69 -1.32 6.57
CA GLY A 34 -5.47 -1.46 7.39
C GLY A 34 -5.84 -1.58 8.86
N SER A 35 -4.87 -1.69 9.75
CA SER A 35 -5.11 -1.75 11.19
C SER A 35 -4.23 -0.82 12.02
N ILE A 36 -3.17 -0.23 11.45
CA ILE A 36 -2.24 0.64 12.17
C ILE A 36 -2.05 1.96 11.42
N ASN A 37 -2.37 3.04 12.11
CA ASN A 37 -2.15 4.42 11.69
C ASN A 37 -1.65 5.24 12.89
N LYS A 38 -0.45 4.92 13.38
CA LYS A 38 0.10 5.43 14.64
C LYS A 38 1.19 6.49 14.46
N GLU A 39 1.48 6.84 13.22
CA GLU A 39 2.52 7.80 12.85
C GLU A 39 2.01 8.78 11.80
N LYS A 40 2.72 9.90 11.64
CA LYS A 40 2.58 10.75 10.47
C LYS A 40 3.42 10.16 9.34
N VAL A 41 2.91 10.20 8.11
CA VAL A 41 3.65 9.78 6.92
C VAL A 41 4.97 10.56 6.79
N ALA A 42 6.09 9.85 6.85
CA ALA A 42 7.43 10.38 6.62
C ALA A 42 7.77 10.32 5.12
N ALA A 43 7.09 11.19 4.36
CA ALA A 43 7.30 11.25 2.92
C ALA A 43 8.66 11.83 2.55
N GLN A 44 9.24 11.33 1.46
CA GLN A 44 10.42 11.91 0.83
C GLN A 44 10.22 13.40 0.50
N GLU A 45 11.32 14.15 0.53
CA GLU A 45 11.29 15.60 0.28
C GLU A 45 10.89 15.93 -1.15
N ALA A 46 11.41 15.17 -2.12
CA ALA A 46 11.13 15.36 -3.54
C ALA A 46 10.97 14.02 -4.26
N GLU A 47 10.10 14.01 -5.27
CA GLU A 47 9.78 12.83 -6.07
C GLU A 47 9.82 13.10 -7.59
N MET A 48 10.27 14.30 -7.97
CA MET A 48 10.57 14.74 -9.34
C MET A 48 9.50 14.41 -10.39
N GLY A 49 8.22 14.36 -9.98
CA GLY A 49 7.09 14.15 -10.88
C GLY A 49 6.73 12.69 -11.18
N ILE A 50 7.43 11.70 -10.61
CA ILE A 50 7.12 10.29 -10.90
C ILE A 50 5.67 9.91 -10.56
N MET A 51 5.13 10.38 -9.44
CA MET A 51 3.72 10.12 -9.13
C MET A 51 2.79 10.71 -10.19
N LYS A 52 3.10 11.86 -10.80
CA LYS A 52 2.29 12.43 -11.90
C LYS A 52 2.24 11.51 -13.13
N ILE A 53 3.31 10.73 -13.36
CA ILE A 53 3.39 9.74 -14.43
C ILE A 53 2.57 8.51 -14.04
N LEU A 54 2.76 8.00 -12.81
CA LEU A 54 2.09 6.79 -12.33
C LEU A 54 0.55 6.94 -12.31
N VAL A 55 0.00 8.09 -11.87
CA VAL A 55 -1.47 8.27 -11.89
C VAL A 55 -2.08 8.26 -13.29
N LYS A 56 -1.29 8.55 -14.33
CA LYS A 56 -1.73 8.54 -15.74
C LYS A 56 -1.49 7.19 -16.42
N ARG A 57 -0.89 6.22 -15.73
CA ARG A 57 -0.51 4.91 -16.27
C ARG A 57 -1.51 3.85 -15.80
N PRO A 58 -2.57 3.52 -16.57
CA PRO A 58 -3.66 2.65 -16.11
C PRO A 58 -3.28 1.18 -15.90
N SER A 59 -2.09 0.76 -16.35
CA SER A 59 -1.52 -0.54 -15.98
C SER A 59 -1.10 -0.60 -14.50
N VAL A 60 -0.72 0.52 -13.89
CA VAL A 60 -0.35 0.58 -12.47
C VAL A 60 -1.58 0.44 -11.60
N LYS A 61 -1.61 -0.61 -10.77
CA LYS A 61 -2.74 -0.92 -9.87
C LYS A 61 -2.47 -0.45 -8.45
N ALA A 62 -1.24 -0.61 -7.97
CA ALA A 62 -0.86 -0.16 -6.65
C ALA A 62 0.62 0.23 -6.58
N VAL A 63 0.91 1.16 -5.66
CA VAL A 63 2.25 1.47 -5.20
C VAL A 63 2.34 1.03 -3.75
N PHE A 64 3.34 0.22 -3.42
CA PHE A 64 3.63 -0.27 -2.07
C PHE A 64 4.86 0.41 -1.51
N VAL A 65 4.77 0.85 -0.26
CA VAL A 65 5.85 1.53 0.47
C VAL A 65 6.09 0.91 1.84
N GLY A 66 7.24 1.22 2.41
CA GLY A 66 7.58 0.89 3.80
C GLY A 66 7.91 2.15 4.56
N HIS A 67 9.11 2.18 5.15
CA HIS A 67 9.71 3.30 5.87
C HIS A 67 9.05 3.67 7.21
N ASN A 68 7.73 3.90 7.26
CA ASN A 68 7.01 4.09 8.51
C ASN A 68 6.57 2.73 9.09
N HIS A 69 7.03 2.40 10.29
CA HIS A 69 6.83 1.06 10.87
C HIS A 69 5.46 0.91 11.59
N GLY A 70 4.82 2.04 11.90
CA GLY A 70 3.51 2.17 12.52
C GLY A 70 2.41 2.56 11.54
N LEU A 71 2.59 2.30 10.24
CA LEU A 71 1.57 2.45 9.20
C LEU A 71 1.46 1.15 8.41
N ASP A 72 0.23 0.75 8.04
CA ASP A 72 0.02 -0.49 7.26
C ASP A 72 -1.12 -0.40 6.24
N TRP A 73 -1.70 0.78 6.07
CA TRP A 73 -2.95 0.93 5.36
C TRP A 73 -2.77 1.01 3.84
N CYS A 74 -3.81 0.64 3.11
CA CYS A 74 -4.02 0.90 1.70
C CYS A 74 -5.17 1.89 1.54
N CYS A 75 -4.97 2.95 0.75
CA CYS A 75 -5.98 3.95 0.43
C CYS A 75 -6.04 4.21 -1.08
N PRO A 76 -7.22 4.49 -1.65
CA PRO A 76 -7.34 4.83 -3.06
C PRO A 76 -6.74 6.22 -3.35
N TYR A 77 -6.12 6.35 -4.52
CA TYR A 77 -5.59 7.61 -5.06
C TYR A 77 -5.88 7.68 -6.57
N GLY A 78 -7.07 8.17 -6.94
CA GLY A 78 -7.54 8.10 -8.31
C GLY A 78 -7.83 6.65 -8.71
N GLN A 79 -7.16 6.15 -9.76
CA GLN A 79 -7.34 4.78 -10.26
C GLN A 79 -6.32 3.76 -9.70
N LEU A 80 -5.43 4.21 -8.79
CA LEU A 80 -4.42 3.34 -8.17
C LEU A 80 -4.57 3.32 -6.65
N TRP A 81 -3.96 2.32 -6.02
CA TRP A 81 -3.87 2.20 -4.57
C TRP A 81 -2.50 2.64 -4.05
N LEU A 82 -2.49 3.34 -2.93
CA LEU A 82 -1.28 3.68 -2.17
C LEU A 82 -1.28 2.88 -0.88
N CYS A 83 -0.30 2.01 -0.71
CA CYS A 83 -0.28 0.99 0.32
C CYS A 83 1.01 1.01 1.14
N PHE A 84 0.90 1.08 2.45
CA PHE A 84 1.99 0.70 3.34
C PHE A 84 2.03 -0.83 3.49
N ALA A 85 3.23 -1.38 3.50
CA ALA A 85 3.50 -2.72 3.98
C ALA A 85 3.29 -2.79 5.50
N ARG A 86 3.09 -3.99 6.03
CA ARG A 86 3.19 -4.24 7.46
C ARG A 86 4.67 -4.35 7.85
N HIS A 87 5.04 -3.75 8.98
CA HIS A 87 6.36 -3.95 9.57
C HIS A 87 6.63 -5.44 9.86
N THR A 88 7.58 -6.00 9.12
CA THR A 88 8.03 -7.40 9.20
C THR A 88 9.35 -7.48 9.97
N GLY A 89 9.50 -8.51 10.81
CA GLY A 89 10.72 -8.78 11.56
C GLY A 89 10.92 -7.88 12.79
N TYR A 90 12.13 -7.95 13.35
CA TYR A 90 12.46 -7.37 14.66
C TYR A 90 13.49 -6.22 14.58
N GLY A 91 13.88 -5.81 13.38
CA GLY A 91 14.72 -4.63 13.16
C GLY A 91 13.91 -3.32 13.22
N GLY A 92 14.61 -2.19 13.19
CA GLY A 92 13.96 -0.89 13.12
C GLY A 92 13.40 -0.37 14.45
N TYR A 93 12.45 0.56 14.38
CA TYR A 93 11.86 1.20 15.56
C TYR A 93 10.40 0.79 15.79
N GLY A 94 9.94 1.00 17.03
CA GLY A 94 8.55 0.81 17.45
C GLY A 94 8.18 -0.63 17.82
N ASN A 95 7.13 -0.77 18.64
CA ASN A 95 6.73 -2.04 19.27
C ASN A 95 5.39 -2.60 18.75
N TRP A 96 4.94 -2.15 17.57
CA TRP A 96 3.70 -2.64 16.97
C TRP A 96 3.75 -4.13 16.64
N ALA A 97 2.62 -4.83 16.74
CA ALA A 97 2.53 -6.24 16.36
C ALA A 97 3.02 -6.44 14.91
N ARG A 98 3.82 -7.49 14.71
CA ARG A 98 4.49 -7.76 13.45
C ARG A 98 3.64 -8.63 12.54
N GLY A 99 3.96 -8.55 11.26
CA GLY A 99 3.32 -9.37 10.25
C GLY A 99 3.85 -9.03 8.87
N SER A 100 3.05 -9.32 7.86
CA SER A 100 3.33 -9.00 6.47
C SER A 100 2.04 -8.60 5.75
N ARG A 101 2.18 -7.74 4.74
CA ARG A 101 1.11 -7.54 3.76
C ARG A 101 1.32 -8.55 2.63
N ILE A 102 0.37 -9.44 2.45
CA ILE A 102 0.39 -10.44 1.40
C ILE A 102 -0.21 -9.84 0.13
N LEU A 103 0.33 -10.27 -1.01
CA LEU A 103 -0.17 -9.98 -2.34
C LEU A 103 -0.39 -11.31 -3.03
N GLU A 104 -1.63 -11.58 -3.41
CA GLU A 104 -1.99 -12.72 -4.23
C GLU A 104 -2.44 -12.21 -5.59
N ILE A 105 -1.86 -12.81 -6.63
CA ILE A 105 -2.07 -12.41 -8.01
C ILE A 105 -2.60 -13.64 -8.74
N ASN A 106 -3.84 -13.55 -9.21
CA ASN A 106 -4.45 -14.56 -10.04
C ASN A 106 -4.32 -14.14 -11.51
N GLU A 107 -3.92 -15.06 -12.39
CA GLU A 107 -3.78 -14.76 -13.82
C GLU A 107 -5.14 -14.78 -14.54
N LYS A 108 -6.01 -15.75 -14.19
CA LYS A 108 -7.27 -16.02 -14.90
C LYS A 108 -8.39 -16.47 -13.95
N PRO A 109 -9.46 -15.65 -13.76
CA PRO A 109 -9.55 -14.24 -14.16
C PRO A 109 -8.47 -13.42 -13.45
N PHE A 110 -8.00 -12.35 -14.09
CA PHE A 110 -6.98 -11.50 -13.49
C PHE A 110 -7.54 -10.80 -12.24
N SER A 111 -6.86 -10.96 -11.11
CA SER A 111 -7.15 -10.20 -9.89
C SER A 111 -5.90 -10.03 -9.04
N ILE A 112 -5.89 -8.95 -8.26
CA ILE A 112 -4.89 -8.72 -7.22
C ILE A 112 -5.65 -8.53 -5.91
N SER A 113 -5.49 -9.47 -4.99
CA SER A 113 -5.97 -9.37 -3.62
C SER A 113 -4.79 -9.09 -2.69
N SER A 114 -5.06 -8.36 -1.61
CA SER A 114 -4.08 -8.10 -0.56
C SER A 114 -4.72 -8.12 0.81
N TRP A 115 -4.02 -8.70 1.78
CA TRP A 115 -4.42 -8.73 3.18
C TRP A 115 -3.18 -8.58 4.09
N ILE A 116 -3.40 -8.46 5.38
CA ILE A 116 -2.34 -8.51 6.38
C ILE A 116 -2.40 -9.85 7.09
N ARG A 117 -1.26 -10.55 7.15
CA ARG A 117 -1.02 -11.76 7.95
C ARG A 117 -0.12 -11.39 9.12
N MET A 118 -0.59 -11.60 10.34
CA MET A 118 0.15 -11.31 11.56
C MET A 118 0.98 -12.53 12.02
N GLU A 119 1.96 -12.31 12.90
CA GLU A 119 2.80 -13.37 13.48
C GLU A 119 1.99 -14.41 14.28
N ASP A 120 0.90 -14.00 14.91
CA ASP A 120 -0.04 -14.90 15.61
C ASP A 120 -0.94 -15.72 14.67
N GLY A 121 -0.77 -15.55 13.35
CA GLY A 121 -1.54 -16.22 12.33
C GLY A 121 -2.87 -15.55 11.98
N SER A 122 -3.26 -14.46 12.67
CA SER A 122 -4.48 -13.73 12.32
C SER A 122 -4.37 -13.06 10.94
N VAL A 123 -5.52 -12.95 10.26
CA VAL A 123 -5.65 -12.33 8.93
C VAL A 123 -6.71 -11.25 8.98
N HIS A 124 -6.40 -10.06 8.46
CA HIS A 124 -7.33 -8.94 8.42
C HIS A 124 -6.99 -7.94 7.30
N SER A 125 -7.81 -6.89 7.16
CA SER A 125 -7.57 -5.76 6.24
C SER A 125 -7.43 -6.17 4.76
N GLU A 126 -8.30 -7.08 4.33
CA GLU A 126 -8.40 -7.53 2.95
C GLU A 126 -8.87 -6.41 2.01
N VAL A 127 -8.33 -6.39 0.79
CA VAL A 127 -8.70 -5.47 -0.29
C VAL A 127 -8.42 -6.09 -1.65
N ILE A 128 -9.31 -5.82 -2.60
CA ILE A 128 -9.12 -6.10 -4.03
C ILE A 128 -8.57 -4.84 -4.69
N LEU A 129 -7.41 -4.94 -5.33
CA LEU A 129 -6.68 -3.81 -5.92
C LEU A 129 -6.94 -3.64 -7.42
N SER A 130 -7.56 -4.63 -8.07
CA SER A 130 -7.90 -4.65 -9.49
C SER A 130 -9.09 -5.53 -9.79
#